data_AF-A0A0U1DH56-F1
#
_entry.id   AF-A0A0U1DH56-F1
#
_cell.length_a   1.000
_cell.length_b   1.000
_cell.length_c   1.000
_cell.angle_alpha   90.00
_cell.angle_beta   90.00
_cell.angle_gamma   90.00
#
_symmetry.space_group_name_H-M   'P 1'
#
loop_
_entity.id
_entity.type
_entity.pdbx_description
1 polymer ?
#
loop_
_entity_poly.entity_id
_entity_poly.type
_entity_poly.pdbx_seq_one_letter_code
_entity_poly.pdbx_strand_id
1 'polypeptide(L)'
;MIRALYLSLGSLAVLLAAFSLGSHNPWTALPLLFGVGMAGSAVGPALQTRLMDVAHDAQTLAAALNHSALNIGNATGAWVGGLVIAAGLGYTAPAAAGALLAVGGLLVFTVSVALQRRSSTPR
;
A
#
# COMPACT_ATOMS: atom_id res chain seq x y z
N MET A 1 9.29 12.63 3.59
CA MET A 1 8.35 11.53 3.85
C MET A 1 7.11 11.49 2.94
N ILE A 2 6.26 12.52 2.91
CA ILE A 2 5.00 12.52 2.12
C ILE A 2 5.20 12.06 0.67
N ARG A 3 6.20 12.60 -0.03
CA ARG A 3 6.52 12.25 -1.42
C ARG A 3 6.86 10.77 -1.59
N ALA A 4 7.63 10.20 -0.67
CA ALA A 4 8.01 8.80 -0.72
C ALA A 4 6.78 7.88 -0.63
N LEU A 5 5.82 8.22 0.24
CA LEU A 5 4.55 7.49 0.38
C LEU A 5 3.67 7.58 -0.87
N TYR A 6 3.55 8.77 -1.48
CA TYR A 6 2.83 8.91 -2.75
C TYR A 6 3.50 8.12 -3.88
N LEU A 7 4.83 8.17 -3.96
CA LEU A 7 5.58 7.44 -4.98
C LEU A 7 5.50 5.94 -4.78
N SER A 8 5.66 5.43 -3.56
CA SER A 8 5.62 3.99 -3.27
C SER A 8 4.21 3.41 -3.44
N LEU A 9 3.18 4.05 -2.88
CA LEU A 9 1.79 3.59 -3.06
C LEU A 9 1.31 3.74 -4.50
N GLY A 10 1.64 4.86 -5.16
CA GLY A 10 1.28 5.09 -6.55
C GLY A 10 1.97 4.11 -7.50
N SER A 11 3.28 3.90 -7.35
CA SER A 11 4.01 2.89 -8.14
C SER A 11 3.51 1.48 -7.87
N LEU A 12 3.21 1.13 -6.61
CA LEU A 12 2.65 -0.17 -6.26
C LEU A 12 1.30 -0.42 -6.95
N ALA A 13 0.40 0.56 -6.95
CA ALA A 13 -0.89 0.47 -7.64
C ALA A 13 -0.71 0.26 -9.16
N VAL A 14 0.16 1.06 -9.78
CA VAL A 14 0.46 0.96 -11.23
C VAL A 14 1.09 -0.39 -11.57
N LEU A 15 2.07 -0.84 -10.78
CA LEU A 15 2.77 -2.09 -11.02
C LEU A 15 1.88 -3.32 -10.81
N LEU A 16 0.97 -3.29 -9.82
CA LEU A 16 -0.02 -4.36 -9.63
C LEU A 16 -1.04 -4.41 -10.77
N ALA A 17 -1.52 -3.25 -11.25
CA ALA A 17 -2.39 -3.18 -12.41
C ALA A 17 -1.69 -3.69 -13.68
N ALA A 18 -0.44 -3.25 -13.90
CA ALA A 18 0.38 -3.71 -15.01
C ALA A 18 0.67 -5.21 -14.92
N PHE A 19 0.95 -5.75 -13.74
CA PHE A 19 1.16 -7.18 -13.51
C PHE A 19 -0.10 -7.99 -13.80
N SER A 20 -1.28 -7.49 -13.40
CA SER A 20 -2.55 -8.15 -13.70
C SER A 20 -2.79 -8.33 -15.19
N LEU A 21 -2.40 -7.36 -16.02
CA LEU A 21 -2.54 -7.40 -17.48
C LEU A 21 -1.36 -8.08 -18.20
N GLY A 22 -0.15 -7.94 -17.66
CA GLY A 22 1.11 -8.31 -18.30
C GLY A 22 1.71 -9.64 -17.86
N SER A 23 1.07 -10.39 -16.95
CA SER A 23 1.62 -11.63 -16.37
C SER A 23 1.54 -12.86 -17.29
N HIS A 24 1.09 -12.71 -18.54
CA HIS A 24 0.91 -13.80 -19.50
C HIS A 24 2.23 -14.38 -20.06
N ASN A 25 3.38 -13.71 -19.86
CA ASN A 25 4.69 -14.18 -20.32
C ASN A 25 5.75 -13.94 -19.21
N PRO A 26 6.65 -14.91 -18.93
CA PRO A 26 7.74 -14.74 -17.96
C PRO A 26 8.58 -13.46 -18.15
N TRP A 27 8.83 -13.05 -19.39
CA TRP A 27 9.65 -11.88 -19.70
C TRP A 27 9.04 -10.55 -19.23
N THR A 28 7.71 -10.47 -19.17
CA THR A 28 6.98 -9.32 -18.64
C THR A 28 6.64 -9.49 -17.16
N ALA A 29 6.32 -10.73 -16.74
CA ALA A 29 5.95 -11.03 -15.36
C ALA A 29 7.10 -10.80 -14.38
N LEU A 30 8.33 -11.22 -14.71
CA LEU A 30 9.48 -11.13 -13.80
C LEU A 30 9.86 -9.68 -13.44
N PRO A 31 10.05 -8.76 -14.41
CA PRO A 31 10.34 -7.37 -14.09
C PRO A 31 9.22 -6.67 -13.31
N LEU A 32 7.95 -6.96 -13.67
CA LEU A 32 6.79 -6.39 -12.98
C LEU A 32 6.70 -6.90 -11.54
N LEU A 33 6.89 -8.20 -11.31
CA LEU A 33 6.89 -8.79 -9.97
C LEU A 33 8.02 -8.22 -9.10
N PHE A 34 9.20 -8.07 -9.68
CA PHE A 34 10.33 -7.41 -9.02
C PHE A 34 9.98 -5.97 -8.64
N GLY A 35 9.39 -5.22 -9.57
CA GLY A 35 8.88 -3.87 -9.32
C GLY A 35 7.87 -3.83 -8.18
N VAL A 36 6.89 -4.74 -8.16
CA VAL A 36 5.90 -4.86 -7.08
C VAL A 36 6.58 -5.07 -5.74
N GLY A 37 7.57 -5.97 -5.66
CA GLY A 37 8.35 -6.20 -4.44
C GLY A 37 9.10 -4.95 -3.99
N MET A 38 9.76 -4.25 -4.92
CA MET A 38 10.49 -3.02 -4.65
C MET A 38 9.56 -1.90 -4.15
N ALA A 39 8.46 -1.63 -4.85
CA ALA A 39 7.51 -0.60 -4.45
C ALA A 39 6.82 -0.94 -3.11
N GLY A 40 6.41 -2.20 -2.92
CA GLY A 40 5.73 -2.66 -1.71
C GLY A 40 6.62 -2.60 -0.47
N SER A 41 7.89 -3.03 -0.58
CA SER A 41 8.85 -2.98 0.53
C SER A 41 9.16 -1.56 1.00
N ALA A 42 9.07 -0.55 0.11
CA ALA A 42 9.27 0.84 0.47
C ALA A 42 8.13 1.43 1.34
N VAL A 43 6.91 0.87 1.27
CA VAL A 43 5.73 1.41 1.98
C VAL A 43 5.88 1.29 3.50
N GLY A 44 6.34 0.14 4.00
CA GLY A 44 6.42 -0.15 5.44
C GLY A 44 7.29 0.83 6.21
N PRO A 45 8.59 0.96 5.88
CA PRO A 45 9.47 1.97 6.48
C PRO A 45 8.93 3.38 6.26
N ALA A 46 8.31 3.63 5.09
CA ALA A 46 7.85 4.96 4.78
C ALA A 46 6.68 5.44 5.67
N LEU A 47 5.76 4.52 5.99
CA LEU A 47 4.69 4.76 6.94
C LEU A 47 5.25 4.90 8.35
N GLN A 48 6.17 4.02 8.74
CA GLN A 48 6.75 4.04 10.08
C GLN A 48 7.43 5.37 10.41
N THR A 49 8.34 5.85 9.56
CA THR A 49 9.00 7.15 9.81
C THR A 49 7.96 8.27 9.87
N ARG A 50 6.94 8.27 9.00
CA ARG A 50 5.92 9.32 9.03
C ARG A 50 5.10 9.30 10.32
N LEU A 51 4.75 8.12 10.83
CA LEU A 51 4.04 8.00 12.09
C LEU A 51 4.88 8.53 13.24
N MET A 52 6.19 8.22 13.25
CA MET A 52 7.12 8.76 14.25
C MET A 52 7.23 10.29 14.19
N ASP A 53 7.24 10.87 12.98
CA ASP A 53 7.30 12.33 12.78
C ASP A 53 6.06 13.04 13.36
N VAL A 54 4.90 12.37 13.45
CA VAL A 54 3.63 12.97 13.88
C VAL A 54 3.30 12.63 15.34
N ALA A 55 3.83 11.53 15.88
CA ALA A 55 3.45 11.00 17.18
C ALA A 55 4.05 11.72 18.40
N HIS A 56 5.00 12.65 18.23
CA HIS A 56 5.65 13.40 19.32
C HIS A 56 6.06 12.50 20.49
N ASP A 57 5.45 12.63 21.67
CA ASP A 57 5.78 11.83 22.87
C ASP A 57 5.26 10.38 22.82
N ALA A 58 4.37 10.04 21.87
CA ALA A 58 3.70 8.75 21.76
C ALA A 58 4.32 7.81 20.69
N GLN A 59 5.62 7.91 20.43
CA GLN A 59 6.31 7.12 19.39
C GLN A 59 6.16 5.60 19.57
N THR A 60 6.25 5.10 20.81
CA THR A 60 6.08 3.67 21.10
C THR A 60 4.68 3.17 20.71
N LEU A 61 3.65 3.97 21.02
CA LEU A 61 2.27 3.64 20.63
C LEU A 61 2.11 3.69 19.10
N ALA A 62 2.70 4.69 18.44
CA ALA A 62 2.67 4.80 16.99
C ALA A 62 3.35 3.62 16.27
N ALA A 63 4.51 3.17 16.78
CA ALA A 63 5.20 1.99 16.25
C ALA A 63 4.38 0.71 16.44
N ALA A 64 3.78 0.51 17.62
CA ALA A 64 2.90 -0.62 17.89
C ALA A 64 1.68 -0.63 16.95
N LEU A 65 1.03 0.53 16.77
CA LEU A 65 -0.09 0.69 15.85
C LEU A 65 0.30 0.40 14.39
N ASN A 66 1.50 0.81 13.96
CA ASN A 66 2.01 0.50 12.63
C ASN A 66 2.15 -1.02 12.42
N HIS A 67 2.74 -1.74 13.38
CA HIS A 67 2.84 -3.21 13.31
C HIS A 67 1.48 -3.89 13.30
N SER A 68 0.54 -3.45 14.16
CA SER A 68 -0.83 -3.96 14.16
C SER A 68 -1.54 -3.72 12.82
N ALA A 69 -1.39 -2.54 12.23
CA ALA A 69 -1.95 -2.21 10.93
C ALA A 69 -1.38 -3.09 9.81
N LEU A 70 -0.06 -3.36 9.82
CA LEU A 70 0.57 -4.28 8.86
C LEU A 70 0.05 -5.71 9.01
N ASN A 71 -0.16 -6.19 10.24
CA ASN A 71 -0.73 -7.53 10.47
C ASN A 71 -2.17 -7.62 9.97
N ILE A 72 -3.00 -6.61 10.23
CA ILE A 72 -4.37 -6.53 9.69
C ILE A 72 -4.32 -6.49 8.15
N GLY A 73 -3.41 -5.69 7.59
CA GLY A 73 -3.20 -5.60 6.14
C GLY A 73 -2.83 -6.95 5.52
N ASN A 74 -1.91 -7.70 6.14
CA ASN A 74 -1.51 -9.03 5.68
C ASN A 74 -2.67 -10.04 5.73
N ALA A 75 -3.42 -10.06 6.85
CA ALA A 75 -4.58 -10.93 7.00
C ALA A 75 -5.69 -10.58 5.99
N THR A 76 -5.99 -9.29 5.84
CA THR A 76 -7.02 -8.80 4.90
C THR A 76 -6.59 -9.07 3.45
N GLY A 77 -5.32 -8.84 3.11
CA GLY A 77 -4.77 -9.11 1.78
C GLY A 77 -4.83 -10.60 1.42
N ALA A 78 -4.44 -11.48 2.33
CA ALA A 78 -4.55 -12.93 2.14
C ALA A 78 -6.01 -13.37 2.00
N TRP A 79 -6.92 -12.83 2.82
CA TRP A 79 -8.34 -13.12 2.74
C TRP A 79 -8.97 -12.67 1.42
N VAL A 80 -8.72 -11.42 1.00
CA VAL A 80 -9.21 -10.88 -0.28
C VAL A 80 -8.62 -11.64 -1.47
N GLY A 81 -7.31 -11.95 -1.43
CA GLY A 81 -6.64 -12.74 -2.47
C GLY A 81 -7.23 -14.14 -2.59
N GLY A 82 -7.51 -14.80 -1.46
CA GLY A 82 -8.21 -16.08 -1.43
C GLY A 82 -9.64 -15.99 -1.95
N LEU A 83 -10.38 -14.93 -1.58
CA LEU A 83 -11.76 -14.71 -1.99
C LEU A 83 -11.90 -14.55 -3.50
N VAL A 84 -11.04 -13.75 -4.15
CA VAL A 84 -11.09 -13.55 -5.61
C VAL A 84 -10.73 -14.82 -6.38
N ILE A 85 -9.80 -15.63 -5.86
CA ILE A 85 -9.49 -16.94 -6.44
C ILE A 85 -10.68 -17.90 -6.25
N ALA A 86 -11.25 -17.96 -5.05
CA ALA A 86 -12.41 -18.81 -4.74
C ALA A 86 -13.65 -18.43 -5.56
N ALA A 87 -13.80 -17.15 -5.92
CA ALA A 87 -14.84 -16.65 -6.81
C ALA A 87 -14.62 -17.04 -8.30
N GLY A 88 -13.53 -17.73 -8.64
CA GLY A 88 -13.25 -18.19 -10.00
C GLY A 88 -12.66 -17.12 -10.93
N LEU A 89 -12.18 -15.99 -10.41
CA LEU A 89 -11.66 -14.87 -11.20
C LEU A 89 -10.25 -15.11 -11.78
N GLY A 90 -9.61 -16.23 -11.42
CA GLY A 90 -8.29 -16.65 -11.91
C GLY A 90 -7.12 -16.14 -11.06
N TYR A 91 -5.92 -16.61 -11.40
CA TYR A 91 -4.70 -16.39 -10.60
C TYR A 91 -4.10 -14.98 -10.72
N THR A 92 -4.55 -14.19 -11.70
CA THR A 92 -4.13 -12.78 -11.86
C THR A 92 -5.06 -11.80 -11.14
N ALA A 93 -6.24 -12.26 -10.70
CA ALA A 93 -7.21 -11.44 -9.98
C ALA A 93 -6.71 -10.89 -8.64
N PRO A 94 -5.90 -11.60 -7.83
CA PRO A 94 -5.29 -11.04 -6.64
C PRO A 94 -4.47 -9.78 -6.90
N ALA A 95 -3.79 -9.69 -8.04
CA ALA A 95 -3.02 -8.51 -8.41
C ALA A 95 -3.94 -7.31 -8.71
N ALA A 96 -5.06 -7.54 -9.40
CA ALA A 96 -6.08 -6.50 -9.63
C ALA A 96 -6.71 -6.02 -8.32
N ALA A 97 -7.07 -6.95 -7.43
CA ALA A 97 -7.60 -6.62 -6.10
C ALA A 97 -6.57 -5.83 -5.28
N GLY A 98 -5.30 -6.24 -5.31
CA GLY A 98 -4.20 -5.52 -4.69
C GLY A 98 -4.03 -4.10 -5.24
N ALA A 99 -4.18 -3.90 -6.55
CA ALA A 99 -4.13 -2.58 -7.15
C ALA A 99 -5.26 -1.67 -6.62
N LEU A 100 -6.48 -2.19 -6.51
CA LEU A 100 -7.62 -1.44 -5.92
C LEU A 100 -7.38 -1.11 -4.44
N LEU A 101 -6.83 -2.05 -3.67
CA LEU A 101 -6.47 -1.81 -2.27
C LEU A 101 -5.37 -0.75 -2.13
N ALA A 102 -4.36 -0.77 -3.02
CA ALA A 102 -3.31 0.24 -3.05
C ALA A 102 -3.85 1.63 -3.38
N VAL A 103 -4.79 1.74 -4.34
CA VAL A 103 -5.51 2.98 -4.63
C VAL A 103 -6.33 3.44 -3.40
N GLY A 104 -7.03 2.53 -2.72
CA GLY A 104 -7.74 2.82 -1.48
C GLY A 104 -6.81 3.39 -0.40
N GLY A 105 -5.64 2.76 -0.20
CA GLY A 105 -4.60 3.25 0.71
C GLY A 105 -4.08 4.64 0.34
N LEU A 106 -3.89 4.90 -0.96
CA LEU A 106 -3.48 6.21 -1.49
C LEU A 106 -4.53 7.29 -1.21
N LEU A 107 -5.82 6.97 -1.39
CA LEU A 107 -6.93 7.88 -1.08
C LEU A 107 -6.98 8.21 0.41
N VAL A 108 -6.91 7.19 1.28
CA VAL A 108 -6.87 7.38 2.74
C VAL A 108 -5.68 8.24 3.15
N PHE A 109 -4.50 7.99 2.59
CA PHE A 109 -3.31 8.79 2.85
C PHE A 109 -3.49 10.24 2.37
N THR A 110 -4.11 10.45 1.21
CA THR A 110 -4.39 11.79 0.66
C THR A 110 -5.31 12.57 1.57
N VAL A 111 -6.39 11.95 2.05
CA VAL A 111 -7.33 12.55 3.01
C VAL A 111 -6.60 12.90 4.31
N SER A 112 -5.78 12.00 4.85
CA SER A 112 -4.97 12.25 6.05
C SER A 112 -4.06 13.48 5.90
N VAL A 113 -3.35 13.61 4.77
CA VAL A 113 -2.51 14.77 4.49
C VAL A 113 -3.34 16.05 4.32
N ALA A 114 -4.50 15.97 3.67
CA ALA A 114 -5.39 17.12 3.50
C ALA A 114 -5.95 17.63 4.84
N LEU A 115 -6.33 16.72 5.74
CA LEU A 115 -6.78 17.06 7.09
C LEU A 115 -5.66 17.70 7.91
N GLN A 116 -4.43 17.16 7.84
CA GLN A 116 -3.28 17.75 8.52
C GLN A 116 -3.03 19.19 8.07
N ARG A 117 -3.12 19.48 6.77
CA ARG A 117 -2.94 20.84 6.22
C ARG A 117 -4.01 21.81 6.72
N ARG A 118 -5.26 21.36 6.89
CA ARG A 118 -6.35 22.21 7.40
C ARG A 118 -6.13 22.61 8.85
N SER A 119 -5.67 21.67 9.68
CA SER A 119 -5.40 21.91 11.10
C SER A 119 -4.20 22.82 11.36
N SER A 120 -3.28 22.95 10.39
CA SER A 120 -2.12 23.86 10.46
C SER A 120 -2.40 25.29 10.01
N THR A 121 -3.65 25.63 9.66
CA THR A 121 -4.02 27.02 9.35
C THR A 121 -4.31 27.74 10.67
N PRO A 122 -3.51 28.75 11.07
CA PRO A 122 -3.78 29.51 12.28
C PRO A 122 -5.12 30.23 12.13
N ARG A 123 -5.99 30.10 13.12
CA ARG A 123 -7.08 31.06 13.34
C ARG A 123 -6.53 32.26 14.10
#